data_AF-A0A1I5DS24-F1
#
_entry.id   AF-A0A1I5DS24-F1
#
_cell.length_a   1.000
_cell.length_b   1.000
_cell.length_c   1.000
_cell.angle_alpha   90.00
_cell.angle_beta   90.00
_cell.angle_gamma   90.00
#
_symmetry.space_group_name_H-M   'P 1'
#
loop_
_entity.id
_entity.type
_entity.pdbx_description
1 polymer ?
#
loop_
_entity_poly.entity_id
_entity_poly.type
_entity_poly.pdbx_seq_one_letter_code
_entity_poly.pdbx_strand_id
1 'polypeptide(L)'
;MSLLPWIALHALTALFWLWILRWGGAHWLEGTFASGFLVSIFAPRWSEEGLRMCALLMLIVCGISFVLGLFMPELRCWYGGAC
;
A
#
# COMPACT_ATOMS: atom_id res chain seq x y z
N MET A 1 -17.58 6.28 -0.92
CA MET A 1 -17.34 5.15 0.01
C MET A 1 -17.55 5.62 1.45
N SER A 2 -18.20 4.82 2.32
CA SER A 2 -18.42 5.20 3.73
C SER A 2 -17.12 5.16 4.56
N LEU A 3 -17.12 5.84 5.71
CA LEU A 3 -15.90 6.05 6.51
C LEU A 3 -15.25 4.75 6.99
N LEU A 4 -16.04 3.84 7.57
CA LEU A 4 -15.54 2.57 8.13
C LEU A 4 -14.81 1.68 7.12
N PRO A 5 -15.39 1.32 5.96
CA PRO A 5 -14.67 0.50 4.99
C PRO A 5 -13.46 1.25 4.42
N TRP A 6 -13.51 2.58 4.34
CA TRP A 6 -12.37 3.37 3.84
C TRP A 6 -11.19 3.35 4.82
N ILE A 7 -11.47 3.43 6.13
CA ILE A 7 -10.48 3.20 7.19
C ILE A 7 -9.93 1.77 7.12
N ALA A 8 -10.81 0.78 7.01
CA ALA A 8 -10.39 -0.63 6.95
C ALA A 8 -9.47 -0.90 5.75
N LEU A 9 -9.78 -0.33 4.57
CA LEU A 9 -8.95 -0.45 3.39
C LEU A 9 -7.56 0.17 3.62
N HIS A 10 -7.49 1.39 4.15
CA HIS A 10 -6.21 2.04 4.46
C HIS A 10 -5.41 1.26 5.51
N ALA A 11 -6.07 0.71 6.53
CA ALA A 11 -5.43 -0.12 7.55
C ALA A 11 -4.84 -1.40 6.95
N LEU A 12 -5.59 -2.10 6.08
CA LEU A 12 -5.11 -3.30 5.39
C LEU A 12 -3.94 -2.97 4.44
N THR A 13 -4.04 -1.88 3.68
CA THR A 13 -2.96 -1.42 2.80
C THR A 13 -1.71 -1.06 3.61
N ALA A 14 -1.85 -0.34 4.72
CA ALA A 14 -0.73 0.00 5.58
C ALA A 14 -0.10 -1.24 6.22
N LEU A 15 -0.90 -2.20 6.68
CA LEU A 15 -0.41 -3.47 7.24
C LEU A 15 0.38 -4.28 6.20
N PHE A 16 -0.12 -4.34 4.96
CA PHE A 16 0.58 -5.01 3.86
C PHE A 16 1.97 -4.38 3.61
N TRP A 17 2.05 -3.06 3.48
CA TRP A 17 3.34 -2.39 3.28
C TRP A 17 4.26 -2.46 4.51
N LEU A 18 3.70 -2.41 5.72
CA LEU A 18 4.46 -2.63 6.95
C LEU A 18 5.04 -4.03 7.05
N TRP A 19 4.28 -5.05 6.62
CA TRP A 19 4.77 -6.42 6.55
C TRP A 19 5.97 -6.55 5.60
N ILE A 20 5.89 -5.92 4.41
CA ILE A 20 7.03 -5.86 3.48
C ILE A 20 8.21 -5.12 4.11
N LEU A 21 7.98 -3.99 4.77
CA LEU A 21 9.03 -3.13 5.32
C LEU A 21 9.72 -3.72 6.56
N ARG A 22 8.98 -4.37 7.47
CA ARG A 22 9.45 -4.69 8.84
C ARG A 22 9.34 -6.15 9.27
N TRP A 23 8.48 -6.96 8.65
CA TRP A 23 8.17 -8.31 9.13
C TRP A 23 8.61 -9.41 8.15
N GLY A 24 9.64 -9.14 7.36
CA GLY A 24 10.24 -10.12 6.45
C GLY A 24 9.49 -10.32 5.13
N GLY A 25 8.47 -9.50 4.83
CA GLY A 25 7.76 -9.61 3.55
C GLY A 25 8.65 -9.28 2.35
N ALA A 26 9.61 -8.36 2.48
CA ALA A 26 10.57 -8.08 1.42
C ALA A 26 11.45 -9.32 1.09
N HIS A 27 12.00 -9.99 2.10
CA HIS A 27 12.76 -11.23 1.92
C HIS A 27 11.91 -12.35 1.29
N TRP A 28 10.64 -12.46 1.68
CA TRP A 28 9.73 -13.46 1.10
C TRP A 28 9.37 -13.18 -0.36
N LEU A 29 9.32 -11.89 -0.76
CA LEU A 29 8.93 -11.47 -2.10
C LEU A 29 10.10 -11.40 -3.09
N GLU A 30 11.33 -11.25 -2.61
CA GLU A 30 12.52 -11.11 -3.46
C GLU A 30 12.66 -12.26 -4.46
N GLY A 31 12.86 -11.92 -5.74
CA GLY A 31 13.02 -12.91 -6.82
C GLY A 31 11.78 -13.73 -7.16
N THR A 32 10.62 -13.46 -6.54
CA THR A 32 9.37 -14.19 -6.80
C THR A 32 8.49 -13.50 -7.83
N PHE A 33 7.67 -14.27 -8.56
CA PHE A 33 6.59 -13.71 -9.39
C PHE A 33 5.51 -13.02 -8.55
N ALA A 34 5.36 -13.39 -7.28
CA ALA A 34 4.39 -12.79 -6.36
C ALA A 34 4.68 -11.31 -6.13
N SER A 35 5.95 -10.89 -6.10
CA SER A 35 6.32 -9.47 -6.05
C SER A 35 5.79 -8.69 -7.27
N GLY A 36 5.83 -9.32 -8.45
CA GLY A 36 5.25 -8.84 -9.71
C GLY A 36 3.78 -8.49 -9.61
N PHE A 37 3.03 -9.36 -8.96
CA PHE A 37 1.58 -9.23 -8.83
C PHE A 37 1.17 -8.32 -7.67
N LEU A 38 1.85 -8.42 -6.53
CA LEU A 38 1.45 -7.75 -5.29
C LEU A 38 2.02 -6.34 -5.14
N VAL A 39 3.18 -6.05 -5.76
CA VAL A 39 3.88 -4.77 -5.60
C VAL A 39 3.91 -4.01 -6.91
N SER A 40 4.53 -4.58 -7.95
CA SER A 40 4.68 -3.95 -9.26
C SER A 40 5.22 -4.96 -10.26
N ILE A 41 4.87 -4.84 -11.55
CA ILE A 41 5.39 -5.72 -12.62
C ILE A 41 6.93 -5.77 -12.68
N PHE A 42 7.62 -4.73 -12.21
CA PHE A 42 9.09 -4.67 -12.16
C PHE A 42 9.69 -5.23 -10.86
N ALA A 43 8.87 -5.43 -9.83
CA ALA A 43 9.29 -5.88 -8.51
C ALA A 43 10.01 -7.25 -8.48
N PRO A 44 9.79 -8.21 -9.41
CA PRO A 44 10.57 -9.45 -9.44
C PRO A 44 12.06 -9.24 -9.69
N ARG A 45 12.44 -8.08 -10.21
CA ARG A 45 13.84 -7.68 -10.44
C ARG A 45 14.43 -6.86 -9.30
N TRP A 46 13.64 -6.51 -8.29
CA TRP A 46 14.09 -5.68 -7.18
C TRP A 46 14.75 -6.55 -6.12
N SER A 47 15.82 -6.02 -5.52
CA SER A 47 16.40 -6.59 -4.31
C SER A 47 15.49 -6.35 -3.11
N GLU A 48 15.78 -7.04 -2.01
CA GLU A 48 15.11 -6.83 -0.73
C GLU A 48 15.08 -5.34 -0.32
N GLU A 49 16.20 -4.61 -0.43
CA GLU A 49 16.21 -3.16 -0.15
C GLU A 49 15.27 -2.37 -1.07
N GLY A 50 15.19 -2.72 -2.36
CA GLY A 50 14.31 -2.07 -3.31
C GLY A 50 12.83 -2.24 -2.95
N LEU A 51 12.44 -3.45 -2.53
CA LEU A 51 11.10 -3.74 -2.03
C LEU A 51 10.78 -2.96 -0.74
N ARG A 52 11.73 -2.88 0.20
CA ARG A 52 11.57 -2.09 1.43
C ARG A 52 11.42 -0.60 1.15
N MET A 53 12.22 -0.05 0.23
CA MET A 53 12.12 1.35 -0.17
C MET A 53 10.78 1.67 -0.83
N CYS A 54 10.30 0.80 -1.73
CA CYS A 54 8.97 0.94 -2.32
C CYS A 54 7.88 0.89 -1.24
N ALA A 55 7.96 -0.06 -0.30
CA ALA A 55 6.99 -0.16 0.79
C ALA A 55 6.96 1.09 1.68
N LEU A 56 8.12 1.69 1.96
CA LEU A 56 8.20 2.96 2.69
C LEU A 56 7.52 4.10 1.92
N LEU A 57 7.80 4.24 0.62
CA LEU A 57 7.17 5.26 -0.22
C LEU A 57 5.65 5.07 -0.26
N MET A 58 5.18 3.83 -0.41
CA MET A 58 3.76 3.52 -0.43
C MET A 58 3.08 3.74 0.92
N LEU A 59 3.79 3.52 2.04
CA LEU A 59 3.30 3.89 3.37
C LEU A 59 3.14 5.40 3.52
N ILE A 60 4.08 6.19 3.02
CA ILE A 60 3.98 7.67 3.03
C ILE A 60 2.78 8.11 2.20
N VAL A 61 2.63 7.59 0.99
CA VAL A 61 1.47 7.89 0.12
C VAL A 61 0.16 7.49 0.80
N CYS A 62 0.11 6.31 1.42
CA CYS A 62 -1.07 5.83 2.16
C CYS A 62 -1.40 6.73 3.37
N GLY A 63 -0.38 7.21 4.09
CA GLY A 63 -0.56 8.15 5.19
C GLY A 63 -1.12 9.49 4.71
N ILE A 64 -0.58 10.04 3.63
CA ILE A 64 -1.07 11.28 3.03
C ILE A 64 -2.50 11.10 2.52
N SER A 65 -2.80 10.03 1.78
CA SER A 65 -4.15 9.77 1.26
C SER A 65 -5.16 9.57 2.39
N PHE A 66 -4.75 8.96 3.49
CA PHE A 66 -5.58 8.82 4.68
C PHE A 66 -5.89 10.20 5.29
N VAL A 67 -4.86 11.00 5.59
CA VAL A 67 -5.06 12.32 6.19
C VAL A 67 -5.95 13.21 5.29
N LEU A 68 -5.68 13.24 3.98
CA LEU A 68 -6.50 13.98 3.03
C LEU A 68 -7.94 13.45 3.00
N GLY A 69 -8.15 12.14 2.98
CA GLY A 69 -9.48 11.55 3.01
C GLY A 69 -10.23 11.84 4.32
N LEU A 70 -9.56 12.01 5.46
CA LEU A 70 -10.22 12.42 6.70
C LEU A 70 -10.82 13.83 6.62
N PHE A 71 -10.08 14.79 6.04
CA PHE A 71 -10.49 16.19 5.96
C PHE A 71 -11.32 16.54 4.71
N MET A 72 -11.16 15.78 3.62
CA MET A 72 -11.84 15.99 2.34
C MET A 72 -12.63 14.73 1.96
N PRO A 73 -13.90 14.61 2.38
CA PRO A 73 -14.73 13.44 2.12
C PRO A 73 -14.90 13.12 0.62
N GLU A 74 -14.83 14.13 -0.25
CA GLU A 74 -14.92 13.99 -1.71
C GLU A 74 -13.83 13.08 -2.29
N LEU A 75 -12.62 13.10 -1.69
CA LEU A 75 -11.52 12.23 -2.12
C LEU A 75 -11.78 10.75 -1.81
N ARG A 76 -12.71 10.44 -0.90
CA ARG A 76 -13.13 9.06 -0.61
C ARG A 76 -14.00 8.48 -1.73
N CYS A 77 -14.62 9.32 -2.55
CA CYS A 77 -15.46 8.85 -3.66
C CYS A 77 -14.65 8.35 -4.85
N TRP A 78 -13.44 8.89 -5.04
CA TRP A 78 -12.55 8.49 -6.13
C TRP A 78 -12.16 7.01 -6.07
N TYR A 79 -12.13 6.43 -4.86
CA TYR A 79 -11.88 5.00 -4.65
C TYR A 79 -13.10 4.09 -4.86
N GLY A 80 -14.32 4.64 -4.90
CA GLY A 80 -15.57 3.86 -4.86
C GLY A 80 -16.52 4.05 -6.03
N GLY A 81 -16.24 4.95 -6.97
CA GLY A 81 -17.09 5.20 -8.15
C GLY A 81 -18.49 5.74 -7.86
N ALA A 82 -18.84 5.97 -6.59
CA ALA A 82 -20.11 6.52 -6.16
C ALA A 82 -19.85 7.56 -5.05
N CYS A 83 -19.89 8.84 -5.44
CA CYS A 83 -20.93 9.73 -4.94
C CYS A 83 -21.93 9.96 -6.09
#